data_AF-A0A1Q6TWI1-F1
#
_entry.id   AF-A0A1Q6TWI1-F1
#
_cell.length_a   1.000
_cell.length_b   1.000
_cell.length_c   1.000
_cell.angle_alpha   90.00
_cell.angle_beta   90.00
_cell.angle_gamma   90.00
#
_symmetry.space_group_name_H-M   'P 1'
#
loop_
_entity.id
_entity.type
_entity.pdbx_description
1 polymer ?
#
loop_
_entity_poly.entity_id
_entity_poly.type
_entity_poly.pdbx_seq_one_letter_code
_entity_poly.pdbx_strand_id
1 'polypeptide(L)'
;QDFSSKEEYAFFCILLMFLEEKDTQEQFILSQLTEYISANMPGEPVDWTVYTSRRRLIKVLRYAVTQGIVSITDGADDAFMEDATGEVLYENTGASRYFMRNFSKDIRPEDFLESDWFAMDEDRGIARRHRVYKRLLFAPGMYRRDGSEEDFEYLKYYGRRLTEDLEQNFDCHVHIHRGSAYVMLQDDCRMGNAFPGNNVLSDIILLCLSEIRTRIEQKEWKVQKDEICIVDTVSFEQMIQSVRQQHGQGFSKNYREMPDSEFINTVMSAMELWMFIKRDEPAHQVEIYPAAGKLQGRYPKDFTGGQKNEQ
;
A
#
# COMPACT_ATOMS: atom_id res chain seq x y z
N GLN A 1 -6.84 15.66 -2.08
CA GLN A 1 -5.41 15.85 -2.37
C GLN A 1 -5.07 17.23 -1.85
N ASP A 2 -4.40 17.31 -0.70
CA ASP A 2 -4.33 18.56 0.07
C ASP A 2 -3.33 19.55 -0.52
N PHE A 3 -2.26 19.09 -1.17
CA PHE A 3 -1.35 19.91 -1.95
C PHE A 3 -1.53 19.71 -3.46
N SER A 4 -1.50 20.82 -4.19
CA SER A 4 -1.75 20.91 -5.64
C SER A 4 -0.50 21.23 -6.46
N SER A 5 0.64 21.49 -5.82
CA SER A 5 1.90 21.83 -6.49
C SER A 5 3.11 21.33 -5.70
N LYS A 6 4.24 21.16 -6.40
CA LYS A 6 5.52 20.78 -5.79
C LYS A 6 6.01 21.85 -4.79
N GLU A 7 5.73 23.12 -5.06
CA GLU A 7 6.12 24.24 -4.19
C GLU A 7 5.39 24.19 -2.85
N GLU A 8 4.08 23.87 -2.83
CA GLU A 8 3.33 23.67 -1.58
C GLU A 8 3.95 22.55 -0.72
N TYR A 9 4.32 21.44 -1.34
CA TYR A 9 5.00 20.34 -0.64
C TYR A 9 6.36 20.79 -0.09
N ALA A 10 7.12 21.55 -0.86
CA ALA A 10 8.45 22.01 -0.46
C ALA A 10 8.38 23.08 0.66
N PHE A 11 7.40 23.99 0.64
CA PHE A 11 7.11 24.88 1.77
C PHE A 11 6.78 24.10 3.04
N PHE A 12 6.02 23.02 2.92
CA PHE A 12 5.70 22.18 4.08
C PHE A 12 6.95 21.49 4.65
N CYS A 13 7.84 20.96 3.80
CA CYS A 13 9.11 20.40 4.27
C CYS A 13 9.99 21.44 4.99
N ILE A 14 10.07 22.66 4.46
CA ILE A 14 10.86 23.74 5.09
C ILE A 14 10.20 24.22 6.38
N LEU A 15 8.87 24.26 6.46
CA LEU A 15 8.15 24.53 7.71
C LEU A 15 8.52 23.49 8.77
N LEU A 16 8.54 22.20 8.43
CA LEU A 16 8.96 21.15 9.37
C LEU A 16 10.41 21.34 9.83
N MET A 17 11.32 21.68 8.90
CA MET A 17 12.71 22.00 9.22
C MET A 17 12.84 23.20 10.16
N PHE A 18 12.10 24.27 9.89
CA PHE A 18 12.04 25.46 10.75
C PHE A 18 11.53 25.14 12.16
N LEU A 19 10.53 24.26 12.28
CA LEU A 19 9.94 23.86 13.57
C LEU A 19 10.83 22.90 14.38
N GLU A 20 11.78 22.20 13.76
CA GLU A 20 12.77 21.37 14.47
C GLU A 20 13.73 22.21 15.30
N GLU A 21 14.06 23.43 14.83
CA GLU A 21 14.90 24.38 15.56
C GLU A 21 14.16 25.11 16.69
N LYS A 22 12.84 24.90 16.81
CA LYS A 22 11.95 25.56 17.77
C LYS A 22 11.59 24.63 18.93
N ASP A 23 11.50 25.21 20.12
CA ASP A 23 10.96 24.49 21.28
C ASP A 23 9.44 24.31 21.19
N THR A 24 8.92 23.33 21.94
CA THR A 24 7.48 23.15 22.09
C THR A 24 6.89 24.37 22.81
N GLN A 25 5.77 24.88 22.31
CA GLN A 25 5.12 26.13 22.73
C GLN A 25 5.89 27.41 22.35
N GLU A 26 6.99 27.30 21.60
CA GLU A 26 7.66 28.49 21.09
C GLU A 26 6.83 29.15 19.99
N GLN A 27 6.69 30.47 20.07
CA GLN A 27 5.94 31.27 19.12
C GLN A 27 6.84 31.85 18.04
N PHE A 28 6.29 31.98 16.84
CA PHE A 28 6.97 32.61 15.71
C PHE A 28 5.97 33.42 14.89
N ILE A 29 6.47 34.49 14.28
CA ILE A 29 5.69 35.33 13.37
C ILE A 29 5.88 34.86 11.93
N LEU A 30 4.91 35.16 11.08
CA LEU A 30 4.91 34.69 9.69
C LEU A 30 6.13 35.21 8.91
N SER A 31 6.57 36.45 9.14
CA SER A 31 7.79 36.97 8.49
C SER A 31 9.02 36.12 8.76
N GLN A 32 9.23 35.66 10.00
CA GLN A 32 10.35 34.77 10.35
C GLN A 32 10.35 33.50 9.50
N LEU A 33 9.17 32.90 9.30
CA LEU A 33 9.03 31.73 8.43
C LEU A 33 9.28 32.09 6.96
N THR A 34 8.77 33.22 6.48
CA THR A 34 9.00 33.63 5.08
C THR A 34 10.48 33.91 4.78
N GLU A 35 11.21 34.49 5.73
CA GLU A 35 12.66 34.70 5.64
C GLU A 35 13.40 33.36 5.64
N TYR A 36 13.02 32.44 6.53
CA TYR A 36 13.60 31.10 6.58
C TYR A 36 13.34 30.31 5.28
N ILE A 37 12.13 30.41 4.73
CA ILE A 37 11.80 29.83 3.43
C ILE A 37 12.67 30.45 2.34
N SER A 38 12.76 31.77 2.25
CA SER A 38 13.60 32.44 1.25
C SER A 38 15.08 32.05 1.33
N ALA A 39 15.59 31.72 2.53
CA ALA A 39 16.96 31.28 2.73
C ALA A 39 17.21 29.79 2.40
N ASN A 40 16.21 28.92 2.63
CA ASN A 40 16.36 27.46 2.53
C ASN A 40 15.68 26.84 1.31
N MET A 41 14.97 27.64 0.49
CA MET A 41 14.29 27.12 -0.70
C MET A 41 15.29 26.59 -1.73
N PRO A 42 15.19 25.32 -2.16
CA PRO A 42 15.98 24.83 -3.28
C PRO A 42 15.50 25.43 -4.61
N GLY A 43 16.43 26.01 -5.38
CA GLY A 43 16.15 26.52 -6.71
C GLY A 43 15.93 28.04 -6.75
N GLU A 44 14.81 28.47 -7.34
CA GLU A 44 14.51 29.90 -7.50
C GLU A 44 14.02 30.52 -6.18
N PRO A 45 14.45 31.76 -5.87
CA PRO A 45 13.99 32.46 -4.68
C PRO A 45 12.50 32.74 -4.76
N VAL A 46 11.81 32.58 -3.62
CA VAL A 46 10.37 32.85 -3.53
C VAL A 46 10.13 34.36 -3.56
N ASP A 47 9.36 34.82 -4.53
CA ASP A 47 8.88 36.20 -4.58
C ASP A 47 7.55 36.32 -3.81
N TRP A 48 7.62 36.92 -2.61
CA TRP A 48 6.45 37.16 -1.76
C TRP A 48 5.58 38.32 -2.24
N THR A 49 6.02 39.14 -3.21
CA THR A 49 5.15 40.17 -3.82
C THR A 49 4.05 39.53 -4.68
N VAL A 50 4.28 38.29 -5.13
CA VAL A 50 3.35 37.52 -5.95
C VAL A 50 2.28 36.85 -5.08
N TYR A 51 1.02 37.19 -5.35
CA TYR A 51 -0.15 36.64 -4.65
C TYR A 51 -0.19 35.11 -4.62
N THR A 52 0.19 34.44 -5.72
CA THR A 52 0.14 32.97 -5.79
C THR A 52 1.11 32.31 -4.82
N SER A 53 2.29 32.89 -4.59
CA SER A 53 3.28 32.40 -3.62
C SER A 53 2.75 32.50 -2.21
N ARG A 54 2.18 33.67 -1.85
CA ARG A 54 1.54 33.91 -0.55
C ARG A 54 0.40 32.93 -0.30
N ARG A 55 -0.48 32.75 -1.29
CA ARG A 55 -1.60 31.81 -1.22
C ARG A 55 -1.15 30.35 -1.01
N ARG A 56 -0.05 29.92 -1.63
CA ARG A 56 0.50 28.57 -1.45
C ARG A 56 1.02 28.36 -0.03
N LEU A 57 1.74 29.33 0.53
CA LEU A 57 2.21 29.25 1.92
C LEU A 57 1.05 29.20 2.91
N ILE A 58 0.03 30.04 2.73
CA ILE A 58 -1.13 30.06 3.63
C ILE A 58 -1.90 28.74 3.58
N LYS A 59 -2.01 28.11 2.41
CA LYS A 59 -2.58 26.77 2.28
C LYS A 59 -1.81 25.72 3.09
N VAL A 60 -0.48 25.79 3.09
CA VAL A 60 0.40 24.92 3.89
C VAL A 60 0.24 25.16 5.38
N LEU A 61 0.16 26.43 5.82
CA LEU A 61 -0.04 26.78 7.22
C LEU A 61 -1.42 26.33 7.73
N ARG A 62 -2.48 26.53 6.95
CA ARG A 62 -3.82 26.01 7.26
C ARG A 62 -3.84 24.49 7.39
N TYR A 63 -3.13 23.79 6.51
CA TYR A 63 -2.95 22.35 6.63
C TYR A 63 -2.22 21.99 7.93
N ALA A 64 -1.11 22.65 8.26
CA ALA A 64 -0.36 22.41 9.48
C ALA A 64 -1.20 22.67 10.75
N VAL A 65 -2.05 23.69 10.75
CA VAL A 65 -3.04 23.94 11.82
C VAL A 65 -4.06 22.81 11.92
N THR A 66 -4.61 22.37 10.77
CA THR A 66 -5.58 21.28 10.72
C THR A 66 -5.01 19.96 11.23
N GLN A 67 -3.72 19.69 10.95
CA GLN A 67 -3.02 18.51 11.47
C GLN A 67 -2.54 18.67 12.92
N GLY A 68 -2.77 19.84 13.55
CA GLY A 68 -2.32 20.13 14.90
C GLY A 68 -0.80 20.26 15.04
N ILE A 69 -0.08 20.55 13.95
CA ILE A 69 1.38 20.75 13.95
C ILE A 69 1.73 22.13 14.53
N VAL A 70 0.97 23.15 14.14
CA VAL A 70 1.06 24.50 14.69
C VAL A 70 -0.33 24.96 15.15
N SER A 71 -0.38 25.99 16.00
CA SER A 71 -1.64 26.67 16.34
C SER A 71 -1.51 28.17 16.09
N ILE A 72 -2.63 28.86 15.91
CA ILE A 72 -2.68 30.31 15.74
C ILE A 72 -2.95 30.93 17.11
N THR A 73 -2.06 31.80 17.56
CA THR A 73 -2.19 32.50 18.84
C THR A 73 -2.78 33.89 18.65
N ASP A 74 -2.41 34.59 17.57
CA ASP A 74 -2.91 35.93 17.26
C ASP A 74 -2.84 36.24 15.76
N GLY A 75 -3.74 37.10 15.28
CA GLY A 75 -3.85 37.50 13.88
C GLY A 75 -4.73 36.59 13.01
N ALA A 76 -4.86 36.98 11.74
CA ALA A 76 -5.62 36.25 10.73
C ALA A 76 -4.78 36.07 9.47
N ASP A 77 -4.73 34.84 8.97
CA ASP A 77 -3.91 34.43 7.83
C ASP A 77 -4.37 35.04 6.49
N ASP A 78 -5.60 35.54 6.42
CA ASP A 78 -6.12 36.29 5.28
C ASP A 78 -5.35 37.61 5.02
N ALA A 79 -4.82 38.25 6.07
CA ALA A 79 -4.09 39.52 5.92
C ALA A 79 -2.81 39.37 5.08
N PHE A 80 -2.10 38.25 5.24
CA PHE A 80 -0.90 37.96 4.45
C PHE A 80 -1.21 37.61 2.99
N MET A 81 -2.39 37.05 2.71
CA MET A 81 -2.78 36.78 1.32
C MET A 81 -2.91 38.09 0.54
N GLU A 82 -3.51 39.11 1.15
CA GLU A 82 -3.72 40.43 0.54
C GLU A 82 -2.41 41.24 0.45
N ASP A 83 -1.62 41.29 1.53
CA ASP A 83 -0.36 42.04 1.59
C ASP A 83 0.76 41.21 2.24
N ALA A 84 1.96 41.25 1.65
CA ALA A 84 3.14 40.55 2.18
C ALA A 84 3.58 41.06 3.57
N THR A 85 3.09 42.21 4.01
CA THR A 85 3.33 42.75 5.36
C THR A 85 2.38 42.20 6.43
N GLY A 86 1.36 41.41 6.03
CA GLY A 86 0.41 40.82 6.95
C GLY A 86 1.08 39.81 7.90
N GLU A 87 0.94 40.03 9.20
CA GLU A 87 1.55 39.18 10.23
C GLU A 87 0.52 38.30 10.93
N VAL A 88 0.97 37.10 11.28
CA VAL A 88 0.22 36.15 12.10
C VAL A 88 1.20 35.50 13.08
N LEU A 89 0.75 35.34 14.32
CA LEU A 89 1.52 34.69 15.38
C LEU A 89 1.10 33.23 15.47
N TYR A 90 2.05 32.34 15.19
CA TYR A 90 1.88 30.90 15.30
C TYR A 90 2.64 30.37 16.51
N GLU A 91 2.22 29.20 16.99
CA GLU A 91 2.87 28.45 18.06
C GLU A 91 3.19 27.03 17.61
N ASN A 92 4.42 26.58 17.88
CA ASN A 92 4.85 25.20 17.64
C ASN A 92 4.26 24.26 18.70
N THR A 93 3.44 23.29 18.29
CA THR A 93 2.86 22.32 19.25
C THR A 93 3.83 21.20 19.63
N GLY A 94 4.95 21.06 18.91
CA GLY A 94 5.88 19.93 19.02
C GLY A 94 5.45 18.67 18.27
N ALA A 95 4.26 18.65 17.65
CA ALA A 95 3.79 17.49 16.90
C ALA A 95 4.58 17.23 15.61
N SER A 96 5.26 18.25 15.06
CA SER A 96 6.14 18.12 13.88
C SER A 96 7.20 17.03 14.04
N ARG A 97 7.73 16.85 15.26
CA ARG A 97 8.76 15.84 15.60
C ARG A 97 8.31 14.40 15.39
N TYR A 98 7.01 14.15 15.32
CA TYR A 98 6.43 12.83 15.06
C TYR A 98 5.97 12.65 13.61
N PHE A 99 6.04 13.72 12.80
CA PHE A 99 5.59 13.70 11.42
C PHE A 99 6.60 13.03 10.49
N MET A 100 7.88 13.39 10.61
CA MET A 100 8.96 12.78 9.83
C MET A 100 9.62 11.63 10.60
N ARG A 101 9.95 10.55 9.91
CA ARG A 101 10.82 9.51 10.48
C ARG A 101 12.24 10.06 10.55
N ASN A 102 12.90 9.87 11.69
CA ASN A 102 14.32 10.15 11.80
C ASN A 102 15.11 9.16 10.95
N PHE A 103 15.94 9.70 10.07
CA PHE A 103 16.87 8.95 9.26
C PHE A 103 18.28 9.16 9.78
N SER A 104 19.04 8.08 9.95
CA SER A 104 20.41 8.13 10.48
C SER A 104 21.44 8.63 9.45
N LYS A 105 21.01 8.95 8.23
CA LYS A 105 21.80 9.50 7.12
C LYS A 105 20.90 10.32 6.21
N ASP A 106 21.50 11.16 5.39
CA ASP A 106 20.79 11.83 4.29
C ASP A 106 20.15 10.79 3.35
N ILE A 107 18.95 11.09 2.88
CA ILE A 107 18.18 10.24 1.98
C ILE A 107 17.89 10.96 0.69
N ARG A 108 18.22 10.31 -0.43
CA ARG A 108 17.83 10.70 -1.78
C ARG A 108 16.67 9.82 -2.25
N PRO A 109 15.86 10.29 -3.22
CA PRO A 109 14.77 9.49 -3.78
C PRO A 109 15.18 8.09 -4.23
N GLU A 110 16.40 7.95 -4.76
CA GLU A 110 16.95 6.68 -5.23
C GLU A 110 17.25 5.71 -4.07
N ASP A 111 17.57 6.24 -2.88
CA ASP A 111 17.92 5.43 -1.71
C ASP A 111 16.69 4.69 -1.14
N PHE A 112 15.46 5.14 -1.44
CA PHE A 112 14.22 4.41 -1.08
C PHE A 112 14.04 3.10 -1.84
N LEU A 113 14.75 2.93 -2.96
CA LEU A 113 14.76 1.66 -3.70
C LEU A 113 15.77 0.68 -3.10
N GLU A 114 16.67 1.17 -2.26
CA GLU A 114 17.69 0.36 -1.60
C GLU A 114 17.24 -0.10 -0.21
N SER A 115 17.77 -1.23 0.25
CA SER A 115 17.45 -1.77 1.58
C SER A 115 17.99 -0.84 2.68
N ASP A 116 17.12 -0.34 3.57
CA ASP A 116 17.45 0.52 4.74
C ASP A 116 18.61 0.02 5.65
N TRP A 117 19.11 -1.21 5.47
CA TRP A 117 20.04 -1.89 6.36
C TRP A 117 21.54 -1.64 6.10
N PHE A 118 21.91 -0.43 5.67
CA PHE A 118 23.31 -0.11 5.36
C PHE A 118 24.27 -0.05 6.56
N ALA A 119 23.76 -0.05 7.81
CA ALA A 119 24.56 0.18 9.01
C ALA A 119 24.78 -1.07 9.89
N MET A 120 24.22 -2.22 9.54
CA MET A 120 24.50 -3.48 10.22
C MET A 120 24.96 -4.49 9.18
N ASP A 121 26.25 -4.78 9.22
CA ASP A 121 26.89 -6.01 8.75
C ASP A 121 25.85 -7.05 8.32
N GLU A 122 25.64 -7.19 7.01
CA GLU A 122 24.60 -8.01 6.37
C GLU A 122 24.66 -9.49 6.84
N ASP A 123 25.78 -9.89 7.44
CA ASP A 123 26.05 -11.20 8.02
C ASP A 123 25.43 -11.45 9.42
N ARG A 124 24.91 -10.44 10.11
CA ARG A 124 24.24 -10.68 11.40
C ARG A 124 22.76 -10.94 11.16
N GLY A 125 22.33 -12.20 11.32
CA GLY A 125 20.97 -12.72 11.05
C GLY A 125 19.75 -11.95 11.59
N ILE A 126 19.93 -10.83 12.28
CA ILE A 126 18.92 -9.81 12.57
C ILE A 126 18.40 -9.15 11.29
N ALA A 127 19.27 -8.74 10.36
CA ALA A 127 18.83 -8.08 9.12
C ALA A 127 17.95 -9.01 8.27
N ARG A 128 18.41 -10.27 8.09
CA ARG A 128 17.63 -11.34 7.43
C ARG A 128 16.30 -11.60 8.15
N ARG A 129 16.31 -11.71 9.50
CA ARG A 129 15.08 -11.85 10.29
C ARG A 129 14.10 -10.72 9.97
N HIS A 130 14.52 -9.47 10.05
CA HIS A 130 13.64 -8.32 9.79
C HIS A 130 13.12 -8.30 8.36
N ARG A 131 13.96 -8.62 7.37
CA ARG A 131 13.54 -8.75 5.96
C ARG A 131 12.43 -9.79 5.81
N VAL A 132 12.60 -10.98 6.39
CA VAL A 132 11.59 -12.05 6.31
C VAL A 132 10.28 -11.61 7.00
N TYR A 133 10.33 -11.02 8.19
CA TYR A 133 9.13 -10.51 8.87
C TYR A 133 8.42 -9.45 8.03
N LYS A 134 9.15 -8.45 7.51
CA LYS A 134 8.57 -7.40 6.66
C LYS A 134 7.91 -7.99 5.41
N ARG A 135 8.59 -8.90 4.70
CA ARG A 135 8.03 -9.54 3.50
C ARG A 135 6.75 -10.32 3.81
N LEU A 136 6.70 -11.00 4.94
CA LEU A 136 5.54 -11.80 5.32
C LEU A 136 4.34 -10.95 5.80
N LEU A 137 4.61 -9.81 6.45
CA LEU A 137 3.56 -8.92 6.99
C LEU A 137 3.05 -7.88 5.97
N PHE A 138 3.88 -7.47 5.01
CA PHE A 138 3.55 -6.41 4.06
C PHE A 138 3.20 -6.89 2.65
N ALA A 139 3.17 -8.20 2.43
CA ALA A 139 2.73 -8.79 1.17
C ALA A 139 1.69 -9.90 1.41
N PRO A 140 0.69 -10.07 0.53
CA PRO A 140 -0.28 -11.16 0.61
C PRO A 140 0.34 -12.57 0.66
N GLY A 141 1.51 -12.73 0.03
CA GLY A 141 2.24 -13.99 0.04
C GLY A 141 3.72 -13.78 -0.21
N MET A 142 4.54 -14.62 0.43
CA MET A 142 5.97 -14.69 0.19
C MET A 142 6.28 -15.93 -0.63
N TYR A 143 6.79 -15.77 -1.85
CA TYR A 143 7.13 -16.86 -2.75
C TYR A 143 8.64 -17.04 -2.90
N ARG A 144 9.09 -18.28 -3.00
CA ARG A 144 10.52 -18.62 -3.11
C ARG A 144 11.14 -18.10 -4.39
N ARG A 145 10.38 -18.03 -5.48
CA ARG A 145 10.84 -17.50 -6.77
C ARG A 145 11.17 -16.00 -6.71
N ASP A 146 10.45 -15.23 -5.90
CA ASP A 146 10.58 -13.76 -5.82
C ASP A 146 11.54 -13.31 -4.71
N GLY A 147 12.34 -14.22 -4.14
CA GLY A 147 13.16 -13.97 -2.96
C GLY A 147 14.56 -14.57 -3.03
N SER A 148 15.41 -14.19 -2.08
CA SER A 148 16.69 -14.89 -1.89
C SER A 148 16.45 -16.29 -1.32
N GLU A 149 17.31 -17.24 -1.70
CA GLU A 149 17.25 -18.60 -1.16
C GLU A 149 17.39 -18.62 0.37
N GLU A 150 18.22 -17.71 0.90
CA GLU A 150 18.46 -17.51 2.32
C GLU A 150 17.22 -17.17 3.14
N ASP A 151 16.25 -16.47 2.55
CA ASP A 151 15.00 -16.12 3.23
C ASP A 151 14.16 -17.38 3.50
N PHE A 152 14.14 -18.32 2.54
CA PHE A 152 13.45 -19.60 2.71
C PHE A 152 14.23 -20.57 3.60
N GLU A 153 15.56 -20.49 3.62
CA GLU A 153 16.35 -21.19 4.64
C GLU A 153 16.03 -20.66 6.05
N TYR A 154 15.87 -19.34 6.21
CA TYR A 154 15.45 -18.77 7.48
C TYR A 154 14.07 -19.30 7.89
N LEU A 155 13.07 -19.31 7.00
CA LEU A 155 11.76 -19.90 7.29
C LEU A 155 11.87 -21.39 7.65
N LYS A 156 12.74 -22.15 6.99
CA LYS A 156 12.95 -23.57 7.27
C LYS A 156 13.52 -23.82 8.68
N TYR A 157 14.51 -23.04 9.11
CA TYR A 157 15.19 -23.27 10.40
C TYR A 157 14.57 -22.50 11.57
N TYR A 158 14.02 -21.31 11.33
CA TYR A 158 13.51 -20.39 12.34
C TYR A 158 12.01 -20.09 12.22
N GLY A 159 11.32 -20.68 11.25
CA GLY A 159 9.90 -20.43 10.98
C GLY A 159 8.98 -20.74 12.15
N ARG A 160 9.31 -21.74 12.98
CA ARG A 160 8.54 -22.04 14.20
C ARG A 160 8.56 -20.86 15.18
N ARG A 161 9.74 -20.31 15.47
CA ARG A 161 9.88 -19.16 16.36
C ARG A 161 9.20 -17.93 15.78
N LEU A 162 9.30 -17.72 14.46
CA LEU A 162 8.60 -16.65 13.77
C LEU A 162 7.09 -16.79 13.89
N THR A 163 6.57 -18.01 13.72
CA THR A 163 5.14 -18.32 13.87
C THR A 163 4.68 -18.03 15.28
N GLU A 164 5.39 -18.56 16.29
CA GLU A 164 5.08 -18.29 17.71
C GLU A 164 5.09 -16.79 18.04
N ASP A 165 6.04 -16.02 17.50
CA ASP A 165 6.12 -14.56 17.69
C ASP A 165 4.92 -13.85 17.05
N LEU A 166 4.56 -14.17 15.81
CA LEU A 166 3.45 -13.51 15.12
C LEU A 166 2.08 -13.88 15.72
N GLU A 167 1.83 -15.16 16.00
CA GLU A 167 0.54 -15.63 16.54
C GLU A 167 0.34 -15.23 18.02
N GLN A 168 1.41 -14.88 18.75
CA GLN A 168 1.29 -14.30 20.10
C GLN A 168 0.93 -12.81 20.09
N ASN A 169 1.35 -12.08 19.05
CA ASN A 169 1.16 -10.63 18.96
C ASN A 169 -0.05 -10.24 18.11
N PHE A 170 -0.51 -11.12 17.21
CA PHE A 170 -1.61 -10.88 16.29
C PHE A 170 -2.55 -12.08 16.24
N ASP A 171 -3.83 -11.81 16.03
CA ASP A 171 -4.82 -12.86 15.81
C ASP A 171 -4.72 -13.38 14.37
N CYS A 172 -3.75 -14.25 14.13
CA CYS A 172 -3.44 -14.77 12.81
C CYS A 172 -2.90 -16.21 12.87
N HIS A 173 -2.76 -16.83 11.70
CA HIS A 173 -2.09 -18.10 11.52
C HIS A 173 -0.99 -17.99 10.47
N VAL A 174 0.22 -18.45 10.82
CA VAL A 174 1.33 -18.47 9.87
C VAL A 174 1.39 -19.82 9.16
N HIS A 175 1.29 -19.79 7.84
CA HIS A 175 1.36 -20.98 6.99
C HIS A 175 2.67 -20.99 6.21
N ILE A 176 3.59 -21.89 6.55
CA ILE A 176 4.88 -22.06 5.85
C ILE A 176 4.86 -23.36 5.04
N HIS A 177 5.13 -23.25 3.73
CA HIS A 177 5.23 -24.34 2.76
C HIS A 177 6.62 -24.39 2.14
N ARG A 178 6.85 -25.33 1.22
CA ARG A 178 8.16 -25.51 0.57
C ARG A 178 8.54 -24.33 -0.33
N GLY A 179 7.58 -23.80 -1.08
CA GLY A 179 7.78 -22.70 -2.02
C GLY A 179 7.10 -21.39 -1.63
N SER A 180 6.35 -21.36 -0.53
CA SER A 180 5.52 -20.22 -0.15
C SER A 180 5.33 -20.06 1.35
N ALA A 181 5.04 -18.85 1.82
CA ALA A 181 4.60 -18.57 3.18
C ALA A 181 3.55 -17.45 3.23
N TYR A 182 2.64 -17.54 4.21
CA TYR A 182 1.49 -16.64 4.36
C TYR A 182 1.20 -16.31 5.82
N VAL A 183 0.60 -15.14 6.06
CA VAL A 183 -0.08 -14.79 7.31
C VAL A 183 -1.57 -14.73 7.02
N MET A 184 -2.32 -15.66 7.61
CA MET A 184 -3.78 -15.72 7.51
C MET A 184 -4.37 -14.96 8.69
N LEU A 185 -4.95 -13.78 8.44
CA LEU A 185 -5.61 -13.00 9.48
C LEU A 185 -6.92 -13.65 9.90
N GLN A 186 -7.24 -13.59 11.19
CA GLN A 186 -8.56 -13.94 11.71
C GLN A 186 -9.47 -12.71 11.77
N ASP A 187 -10.76 -12.93 12.02
CA ASP A 187 -11.83 -11.93 11.90
C ASP A 187 -11.61 -10.68 12.76
N ASP A 188 -10.98 -10.82 13.94
CA ASP A 188 -10.73 -9.70 14.86
C ASP A 188 -9.40 -8.97 14.59
N CYS A 189 -8.59 -9.47 13.66
CA CYS A 189 -7.26 -8.92 13.39
C CYS A 189 -7.32 -7.71 12.45
N ARG A 190 -7.08 -6.52 13.02
CA ARG A 190 -7.09 -5.25 12.27
C ARG A 190 -5.74 -4.87 11.65
N MET A 191 -4.96 -5.87 11.25
CA MET A 191 -3.64 -5.65 10.67
C MET A 191 -3.74 -5.40 9.16
N GLY A 192 -3.99 -4.14 8.80
CA GLY A 192 -4.02 -3.72 7.39
C GLY A 192 -5.20 -4.28 6.60
N ASN A 193 -5.00 -4.48 5.30
CA ASN A 193 -6.03 -5.00 4.40
C ASN A 193 -5.93 -6.53 4.29
N ALA A 194 -7.07 -7.21 4.37
CA ALA A 194 -7.18 -8.66 4.25
C ALA A 194 -7.93 -9.07 2.99
N PHE A 195 -7.63 -10.28 2.49
CA PHE A 195 -8.43 -10.96 1.47
C PHE A 195 -9.02 -12.26 2.05
N PRO A 196 -10.28 -12.60 1.74
CA PRO A 196 -11.22 -11.84 0.92
C PRO A 196 -11.74 -10.58 1.63
N GLY A 197 -11.98 -9.51 0.86
CA GLY A 197 -12.66 -8.32 1.36
C GLY A 197 -14.17 -8.47 1.27
N ASN A 198 -14.92 -7.62 1.99
CA ASN A 198 -16.38 -7.58 1.91
C ASN A 198 -16.85 -6.82 0.64
N ASN A 199 -16.61 -7.41 -0.53
CA ASN A 199 -17.02 -6.85 -1.82
C ASN A 199 -17.16 -7.95 -2.89
N VAL A 200 -18.01 -7.66 -3.89
CA VAL A 200 -18.32 -8.60 -4.98
C VAL A 200 -17.09 -9.01 -5.79
N LEU A 201 -16.08 -8.13 -5.92
CA LEU A 201 -14.85 -8.49 -6.63
C LEU A 201 -14.08 -9.60 -5.92
N SER A 202 -14.06 -9.59 -4.59
CA SER A 202 -13.45 -10.66 -3.79
C SER A 202 -14.19 -11.99 -3.99
N ASP A 203 -15.54 -11.97 -4.05
CA ASP A 203 -16.35 -13.16 -4.36
C ASP A 203 -16.03 -13.71 -5.75
N ILE A 204 -15.94 -12.83 -6.75
CA ILE A 204 -15.56 -13.21 -8.13
C ILE A 204 -14.18 -13.87 -8.15
N ILE A 205 -13.20 -13.28 -7.46
CA ILE A 205 -11.84 -13.85 -7.37
C ILE A 205 -11.89 -15.21 -6.70
N LEU A 206 -12.60 -15.37 -5.58
CA LEU A 206 -12.74 -16.66 -4.89
C LEU A 206 -13.34 -17.77 -5.78
N LEU A 207 -14.27 -17.42 -6.67
CA LEU A 207 -14.80 -18.35 -7.67
C LEU A 207 -13.76 -18.69 -8.74
N CYS A 208 -12.98 -17.71 -9.20
CA CYS A 208 -11.84 -17.96 -10.09
C CYS A 208 -10.81 -18.88 -9.44
N LEU A 209 -10.49 -18.68 -8.15
CA LEU A 209 -9.58 -19.56 -7.40
C LEU A 209 -10.10 -21.01 -7.32
N SER A 210 -11.40 -21.19 -7.12
CA SER A 210 -12.04 -22.51 -7.15
C SER A 210 -11.91 -23.19 -8.51
N GLU A 211 -12.09 -22.45 -9.60
CA GLU A 211 -11.96 -22.96 -10.96
C GLU A 211 -10.49 -23.31 -11.30
N ILE A 212 -9.54 -22.45 -10.92
CA ILE A 212 -8.09 -22.73 -11.04
C ILE A 212 -7.75 -24.06 -10.37
N ARG A 213 -8.21 -24.25 -9.13
CA ARG A 213 -7.98 -25.47 -8.37
C ARG A 213 -8.58 -26.69 -9.06
N THR A 214 -9.80 -26.55 -9.59
CA THR A 214 -10.50 -27.63 -10.31
C THR A 214 -9.69 -28.08 -11.53
N ARG A 215 -9.19 -27.14 -12.34
CA ARG A 215 -8.36 -27.45 -13.52
C ARG A 215 -7.05 -28.13 -13.18
N ILE A 216 -6.43 -27.74 -12.06
CA ILE A 216 -5.21 -28.39 -11.56
C ILE A 216 -5.52 -29.82 -11.07
N GLU A 217 -6.58 -30.00 -10.29
CA GLU A 217 -6.99 -31.33 -9.78
C GLU A 217 -7.37 -32.29 -10.93
N GLN A 218 -7.99 -31.76 -11.99
CA GLN A 218 -8.32 -32.49 -13.22
C GLN A 218 -7.12 -32.69 -14.15
N LYS A 219 -5.93 -32.14 -13.81
CA LYS A 219 -4.68 -32.22 -14.59
C LYS A 219 -4.75 -31.52 -15.95
N GLU A 220 -5.73 -30.64 -16.16
CA GLU A 220 -5.76 -29.75 -17.32
C GLU A 220 -4.58 -28.78 -17.25
N TRP A 221 -4.35 -28.23 -16.05
CA TRP A 221 -3.26 -27.33 -15.76
C TRP A 221 -2.23 -28.00 -14.87
N LYS A 222 -0.94 -27.76 -15.14
CA LYS A 222 0.17 -28.44 -14.48
C LYS A 222 0.95 -27.48 -13.59
N VAL A 223 1.18 -27.92 -12.37
CA VAL A 223 2.02 -27.22 -11.39
C VAL A 223 3.48 -27.65 -11.57
N GLN A 224 4.39 -26.69 -11.58
CA GLN A 224 5.82 -26.89 -11.69
C GLN A 224 6.44 -27.28 -10.33
N LYS A 225 7.77 -27.51 -10.31
CA LYS A 225 8.48 -27.94 -9.09
C LYS A 225 8.47 -26.90 -7.97
N ASP A 226 8.31 -25.63 -8.32
CA ASP A 226 8.24 -24.48 -7.42
C ASP A 226 6.80 -24.12 -7.03
N GLU A 227 5.85 -25.03 -7.26
CA GLU A 227 4.43 -24.88 -6.90
C GLU A 227 3.68 -23.83 -7.75
N ILE A 228 4.33 -23.25 -8.77
CA ILE A 228 3.73 -22.30 -9.71
C ILE A 228 3.12 -23.04 -10.89
N CYS A 229 1.92 -22.63 -11.31
CA CYS A 229 1.32 -23.08 -12.56
C CYS A 229 1.49 -21.98 -13.62
N ILE A 230 1.86 -22.35 -14.84
CA ILE A 230 1.98 -21.40 -15.95
C ILE A 230 1.00 -21.81 -17.03
N VAL A 231 0.18 -20.86 -17.47
CA VAL A 231 -0.82 -21.03 -18.52
C VAL A 231 -0.72 -19.91 -19.54
N ASP A 232 -1.24 -20.10 -20.74
CA ASP A 232 -1.34 -19.03 -21.72
C ASP A 232 -2.40 -18.00 -21.30
N THR A 233 -2.18 -16.73 -21.62
CA THR A 233 -3.09 -15.64 -21.25
C THR A 233 -4.51 -15.89 -21.76
N VAL A 234 -4.65 -16.38 -22.99
CA VAL A 234 -5.98 -16.63 -23.60
C VAL A 234 -6.77 -17.68 -22.82
N SER A 235 -6.14 -18.78 -22.42
CA SER A 235 -6.77 -19.82 -21.59
C SER A 235 -7.19 -19.29 -20.23
N PHE A 236 -6.37 -18.43 -19.61
CA PHE A 236 -6.72 -17.82 -18.32
C PHE A 236 -7.90 -16.84 -18.45
N GLU A 237 -7.92 -16.02 -19.50
CA GLU A 237 -9.03 -15.11 -19.79
C GLU A 237 -10.34 -15.86 -20.06
N GLN A 238 -10.27 -16.96 -20.83
CA GLN A 238 -11.43 -17.84 -21.06
C GLN A 238 -11.95 -18.47 -19.78
N MET A 239 -11.07 -18.83 -18.84
CA MET A 239 -11.45 -19.31 -17.52
C MET A 239 -12.24 -18.25 -16.74
N ILE A 240 -11.77 -17.00 -16.70
CA ILE A 240 -12.49 -15.88 -16.06
C ILE A 240 -13.86 -15.67 -16.72
N GLN A 241 -13.94 -15.71 -18.05
CA GLN A 241 -15.21 -15.59 -18.77
C GLN A 241 -16.17 -16.74 -18.43
N SER A 242 -15.67 -17.97 -18.35
CA SER A 242 -16.46 -19.13 -17.94
C SER A 242 -17.04 -18.97 -16.53
N VAL A 243 -16.22 -18.50 -15.58
CA VAL A 243 -16.68 -18.18 -14.21
C VAL A 243 -17.80 -17.15 -14.26
N ARG A 244 -17.66 -16.09 -15.04
CA ARG A 244 -18.71 -15.07 -15.20
C ARG A 244 -19.98 -15.64 -15.83
N GLN A 245 -19.89 -16.51 -16.83
CA GLN A 245 -21.06 -17.12 -17.46
C GLN A 245 -21.81 -18.05 -16.49
N GLN A 246 -21.08 -18.83 -15.69
CA GLN A 246 -21.66 -19.79 -14.75
C GLN A 246 -22.25 -19.11 -13.50
N HIS A 247 -21.59 -18.08 -13.00
CA HIS A 247 -21.88 -17.48 -11.69
C HIS A 247 -22.41 -16.05 -11.76
N GLY A 248 -22.44 -15.44 -12.95
CA GLY A 248 -22.75 -14.03 -13.14
C GLY A 248 -24.08 -13.59 -12.58
N GLN A 249 -25.07 -14.47 -12.42
CA GLN A 249 -26.35 -14.14 -11.78
C GLN A 249 -26.21 -13.68 -10.32
N GLY A 250 -25.13 -14.05 -9.63
CA GLY A 250 -24.81 -13.58 -8.28
C GLY A 250 -23.99 -12.30 -8.23
N PHE A 251 -23.53 -11.78 -9.37
CA PHE A 251 -22.72 -10.56 -9.40
C PHE A 251 -23.62 -9.32 -9.40
N SER A 252 -23.11 -8.22 -8.85
CA SER A 252 -23.78 -6.92 -8.95
C SER A 252 -23.90 -6.47 -10.42
N LYS A 253 -24.88 -5.59 -10.68
CA LYS A 253 -25.22 -5.15 -12.05
C LYS A 253 -24.01 -4.61 -12.82
N ASN A 254 -23.15 -3.83 -12.16
CA ASN A 254 -21.93 -3.30 -12.75
C ASN A 254 -21.04 -4.39 -13.35
N TYR A 255 -20.77 -5.49 -12.63
CA TYR A 255 -19.96 -6.61 -13.12
C TYR A 255 -20.70 -7.50 -14.11
N ARG A 256 -22.04 -7.59 -14.01
CA ARG A 256 -22.87 -8.35 -14.96
C ARG A 256 -22.91 -7.70 -16.34
N GLU A 257 -22.95 -6.38 -16.40
CA GLU A 257 -23.09 -5.62 -17.66
C GLU A 257 -21.76 -5.05 -18.16
N MET A 258 -20.67 -5.22 -17.40
CA MET A 258 -19.31 -4.77 -17.78
C MET A 258 -18.86 -5.38 -19.12
N PRO A 259 -18.24 -4.61 -20.02
CA PRO A 259 -17.61 -5.18 -21.21
C PRO A 259 -16.61 -6.29 -20.84
N ASP A 260 -16.50 -7.35 -21.64
CA ASP A 260 -15.70 -8.52 -21.28
C ASP A 260 -14.22 -8.21 -21.07
N SER A 261 -13.63 -7.37 -21.92
CA SER A 261 -12.23 -6.95 -21.78
C SER A 261 -11.99 -6.16 -20.49
N GLU A 262 -12.92 -5.28 -20.12
CA GLU A 262 -12.86 -4.51 -18.87
C GLU A 262 -13.02 -5.41 -17.64
N PHE A 263 -13.95 -6.38 -17.71
CA PHE A 263 -14.17 -7.35 -16.65
C PHE A 263 -12.93 -8.20 -16.39
N ILE A 264 -12.36 -8.79 -17.45
CA ILE A 264 -11.14 -9.59 -17.37
C ILE A 264 -10.01 -8.78 -16.78
N ASN A 265 -9.75 -7.58 -17.29
CA ASN A 265 -8.66 -6.75 -16.79
C ASN A 265 -8.86 -6.33 -15.32
N THR A 266 -10.11 -6.06 -14.92
CA THR A 266 -10.46 -5.73 -13.53
C THR A 266 -10.16 -6.91 -12.60
N VAL A 267 -10.59 -8.12 -12.97
CA VAL A 267 -10.34 -9.34 -12.19
C VAL A 267 -8.84 -9.65 -12.15
N MET A 268 -8.15 -9.65 -13.29
CA MET A 268 -6.71 -9.96 -13.36
C MET A 268 -5.87 -8.97 -12.56
N SER A 269 -6.13 -7.67 -12.68
CA SER A 269 -5.38 -6.64 -11.92
C SER A 269 -5.58 -6.79 -10.42
N ALA A 270 -6.79 -7.15 -9.97
CA ALA A 270 -7.05 -7.43 -8.57
C ALA A 270 -6.36 -8.73 -8.11
N MET A 271 -6.33 -9.78 -8.94
CA MET A 271 -5.61 -11.01 -8.64
C MET A 271 -4.09 -10.79 -8.56
N GLU A 272 -3.51 -9.91 -9.39
CA GLU A 272 -2.10 -9.51 -9.28
C GLU A 272 -1.82 -8.71 -8.01
N LEU A 273 -2.70 -7.78 -7.65
CA LEU A 273 -2.59 -7.01 -6.41
C LEU A 273 -2.53 -7.92 -5.18
N TRP A 274 -3.34 -8.97 -5.16
CA TRP A 274 -3.34 -9.98 -4.11
C TRP A 274 -2.29 -11.09 -4.30
N MET A 275 -1.41 -10.93 -5.29
CA MET A 275 -0.34 -11.87 -5.63
C MET A 275 -0.83 -13.31 -5.85
N PHE A 276 -2.03 -13.49 -6.39
CA PHE A 276 -2.52 -14.80 -6.84
C PHE A 276 -1.98 -15.15 -8.23
N ILE A 277 -1.73 -14.13 -9.06
CA ILE A 277 -1.16 -14.31 -10.39
C ILE A 277 -0.10 -13.25 -10.68
N LYS A 278 0.63 -13.44 -11.78
CA LYS A 278 1.46 -12.45 -12.45
C LYS A 278 1.33 -12.60 -13.96
N ARG A 279 1.06 -11.50 -14.66
CA ARG A 279 1.05 -11.46 -16.13
C ARG A 279 2.48 -11.35 -16.65
N ASP A 280 2.84 -12.22 -17.59
CA ASP A 280 4.02 -12.10 -18.44
C ASP A 280 3.54 -11.71 -19.84
N GLU A 281 3.40 -10.40 -20.08
CA GLU A 281 2.94 -9.88 -21.36
C GLU A 281 3.86 -10.28 -22.53
N PRO A 282 5.22 -10.17 -22.42
CA PRO A 282 6.12 -10.63 -23.48
C PRO A 282 5.97 -12.10 -23.84
N ALA A 283 5.76 -12.97 -22.85
CA ALA A 283 5.59 -14.41 -23.08
C ALA A 283 4.15 -14.83 -23.40
N HIS A 284 3.17 -13.91 -23.32
CA HIS A 284 1.74 -14.20 -23.38
C HIS A 284 1.31 -15.30 -22.39
N GLN A 285 1.83 -15.21 -21.16
CA GLN A 285 1.59 -16.18 -20.10
C GLN A 285 1.05 -15.53 -18.83
N VAL A 286 0.39 -16.35 -18.02
CA VAL A 286 -0.02 -16.01 -16.66
C VAL A 286 0.61 -17.04 -15.73
N GLU A 287 1.43 -16.56 -14.81
CA GLU A 287 1.92 -17.35 -13.68
C GLU A 287 0.86 -17.31 -12.58
N ILE A 288 0.47 -18.48 -12.08
CA ILE A 288 -0.48 -18.66 -11.00
C ILE A 288 0.33 -19.10 -9.77
N TYR A 289 0.28 -18.27 -8.74
CA TYR A 289 1.01 -18.51 -7.51
C TYR A 289 0.26 -19.47 -6.57
N PRO A 290 0.98 -20.16 -5.66
CA PRO A 290 0.37 -21.16 -4.77
C PRO A 290 -0.73 -20.61 -3.86
N ALA A 291 -0.79 -19.30 -3.60
CA ALA A 291 -1.88 -18.70 -2.81
C ALA A 291 -3.25 -18.90 -3.46
N ALA A 292 -3.29 -18.99 -4.79
CA ALA A 292 -4.52 -19.25 -5.54
C ALA A 292 -5.16 -20.60 -5.16
N GLY A 293 -4.38 -21.56 -4.66
CA GLY A 293 -4.87 -22.86 -4.17
C GLY A 293 -5.28 -22.87 -2.69
N LYS A 294 -5.03 -21.79 -1.93
CA LYS A 294 -5.30 -21.75 -0.48
C LYS A 294 -6.73 -21.35 -0.14
N LEU A 295 -7.35 -20.54 -0.99
CA LEU A 295 -8.67 -19.98 -0.80
C LEU A 295 -9.57 -20.40 -1.96
N GLN A 296 -10.86 -20.62 -1.67
CA GLN A 296 -11.86 -20.90 -2.68
C GLN A 296 -13.23 -20.42 -2.20
N GLY A 297 -14.07 -20.00 -3.13
CA GLY A 297 -15.46 -19.65 -2.88
C GLY A 297 -16.40 -20.58 -3.60
N ARG A 298 -17.57 -20.78 -3.03
CA ARG A 298 -18.70 -21.43 -3.71
C ARG A 298 -19.99 -20.80 -3.20
N TYR A 299 -20.96 -20.65 -4.08
CA TYR A 299 -22.31 -20.32 -3.64
C TYR A 299 -22.93 -21.50 -2.88
N PRO A 300 -23.85 -21.23 -1.93
CA PRO A 300 -24.68 -22.25 -1.30
C PRO A 300 -25.44 -23.09 -2.34
N LYS A 301 -25.75 -24.34 -2.00
CA LYS A 301 -26.42 -25.29 -2.92
C LYS A 301 -27.82 -24.85 -3.35
N ASP A 302 -28.47 -24.04 -2.51
CA ASP A 302 -29.81 -23.48 -2.67
C ASP A 302 -29.79 -22.09 -3.33
N PHE A 303 -28.64 -21.62 -3.80
CA PHE A 303 -28.54 -20.36 -4.54
C PHE A 303 -29.30 -20.46 -5.87
N THR A 304 -30.39 -19.72 -6.01
CA THR A 304 -31.26 -19.74 -7.19
C THR A 304 -30.90 -18.70 -8.26
N GLY A 305 -29.76 -18.00 -8.14
CA GLY A 305 -29.47 -16.82 -8.94
C GLY A 305 -30.34 -15.63 -8.55
N GLY A 306 -29.84 -14.40 -8.76
CA GLY A 306 -30.63 -13.20 -8.50
C GLY A 306 -31.91 -13.22 -9.33
N GLN A 307 -33.04 -13.57 -8.69
CA GLN A 307 -34.35 -13.47 -9.31
C GLN A 307 -34.53 -12.02 -9.79
N LYS A 308 -34.97 -11.90 -11.05
CA LYS A 308 -35.21 -10.62 -11.72
C LYS A 308 -36.05 -9.70 -10.81
N ASN A 309 -35.49 -8.54 -10.50
CA ASN A 309 -36.17 -7.34 -10.01
C ASN A 309 -37.06 -7.55 -8.77
N GLU A 310 -36.53 -7.19 -7.60
CA GLU A 310 -37.37 -6.51 -6.60
C GLU A 310 -37.17 -5.00 -6.74
N GLN A 311 -38.28 -4.29 -6.62
CA GLN A 311 -38.62 -2.96 -7.16
C GLN A 311 -37.74 -1.79 -6.72
#